data_AF-A0A973CK92-F1
#
_entry.id   AF-A0A973CK92-F1
#
_cell.length_a   1.000
_cell.length_b   1.000
_cell.length_c   1.000
_cell.angle_alpha   90.00
_cell.angle_beta   90.00
_cell.angle_gamma   90.00
#
_symmetry.space_group_name_H-M   'P 1'
#
loop_
_entity.id
_entity.type
_entity.pdbx_description
1 polymer ?
#
loop_
_entity_poly.entity_id
_entity_poly.type
_entity_poly.pdbx_seq_one_letter_code
_entity_poly.pdbx_strand_id
1 'polypeptide(L)'
;VSGEAALEPEVNDLSPGAFFTAVKWGLLNDGEHQNSLDTDQYRAAKLSARHLSPLKARKLINATALEASKKLSSDPQSFTYISEITAPYNRVIDFRKNDFTPAYTARDSNESSFIDLMNQVIPKADNE
;
A
#
# COMPACT_ATOMS: atom_id res chain seq x y z
N VAL A 1 9.29 -2.15 -7.66
CA VAL A 1 7.82 -2.05 -7.58
C VAL A 1 7.30 -1.23 -8.75
N SER A 2 6.14 -1.56 -9.33
CA SER A 2 5.49 -0.73 -10.35
C SER A 2 4.01 -0.56 -10.03
N GLY A 3 3.44 0.62 -10.31
CA GLY A 3 2.04 0.88 -9.95
C GLY A 3 1.63 2.35 -10.01
N GLU A 4 0.82 2.73 -9.01
CA GLU A 4 0.36 4.11 -8.82
C GLU A 4 1.45 4.99 -8.27
N ALA A 5 1.63 6.19 -8.84
CA ALA A 5 2.65 7.14 -8.36
C ALA A 5 2.58 7.42 -6.85
N ALA A 6 1.38 7.40 -6.26
CA ALA A 6 1.19 7.60 -4.82
C ALA A 6 1.89 6.53 -3.94
N LEU A 7 2.27 5.38 -4.49
CA LEU A 7 3.00 4.32 -3.77
C LEU A 7 4.51 4.59 -3.69
N GLU A 8 5.05 5.55 -4.44
CA GLU A 8 6.49 5.80 -4.48
C GLU A 8 7.09 6.12 -3.09
N PRO A 9 6.48 7.00 -2.27
CA PRO A 9 7.00 7.28 -0.94
C PRO A 9 7.00 6.04 -0.05
N GLU A 10 5.90 5.28 -0.05
CA GLU A 10 5.79 4.05 0.75
C GLU A 10 6.84 3.00 0.37
N VAL A 11 7.13 2.85 -0.92
CA VAL A 11 8.18 1.93 -1.39
C VAL A 11 9.56 2.37 -0.89
N ASN A 12 9.85 3.66 -0.96
CA ASN A 12 11.12 4.19 -0.46
C ASN A 12 11.25 4.06 1.06
N ASP A 13 10.14 4.27 1.78
CA ASP A 13 10.10 4.16 3.23
C ASP A 13 10.26 2.70 3.67
N LEU A 14 9.49 1.77 3.08
CA LEU A 14 9.49 0.35 3.44
C LEU A 14 10.71 -0.43 2.94
N SER A 15 11.28 -0.02 1.80
CA SER A 15 12.41 -0.71 1.18
C SER A 15 13.36 0.28 0.52
N PRO A 16 14.17 1.00 1.32
CA PRO A 16 15.13 1.96 0.79
C PRO A 16 16.05 1.33 -0.27
N GLY A 17 16.26 2.07 -1.36
CA GLY A 17 17.02 1.60 -2.52
C GLY A 17 16.24 0.68 -3.47
N ALA A 18 15.00 0.31 -3.15
CA ALA A 18 14.11 -0.33 -4.11
C ALA A 18 13.75 0.64 -5.25
N PHE A 19 13.70 0.11 -6.46
CA PHE A 19 13.32 0.88 -7.63
C PHE A 19 11.80 0.94 -7.75
N PHE A 20 11.28 2.13 -8.08
CA PHE A 20 9.85 2.36 -8.32
C PHE A 20 9.59 2.84 -9.75
N THR A 21 8.44 2.46 -10.32
CA THR A 21 7.95 2.98 -11.59
C THR A 21 6.47 3.29 -11.52
N ALA A 22 6.13 4.57 -11.64
CA ALA A 22 4.76 5.00 -11.85
C ALA A 22 4.30 4.66 -13.28
N VAL A 23 3.22 3.91 -13.39
CA VAL A 23 2.53 3.65 -14.69
C VAL A 23 1.12 4.22 -14.74
N LYS A 24 0.63 4.71 -13.60
CA LYS A 24 -0.63 5.44 -13.47
C LYS A 24 -0.54 6.52 -12.40
N TRP A 25 -1.41 7.53 -12.52
CA TRP A 25 -1.56 8.62 -11.56
C TRP A 25 -3.05 8.81 -11.27
N GLY A 26 -3.42 8.76 -9.99
CA GLY A 26 -4.73 9.23 -9.55
C GLY A 26 -4.97 10.68 -9.98
N LEU A 27 -6.22 11.02 -10.29
CA LEU A 27 -6.59 12.38 -10.68
C LEU A 27 -6.99 13.26 -9.49
N LEU A 28 -7.29 12.63 -8.36
CA LEU A 28 -7.69 13.31 -7.13
C LEU A 28 -6.52 13.27 -6.16
N ASN A 29 -6.30 14.39 -5.47
CA ASN A 29 -5.31 14.44 -4.40
C ASN A 29 -5.79 13.59 -3.22
N ASP A 30 -4.84 12.87 -2.62
CA ASP A 30 -5.07 12.17 -1.36
C ASP A 30 -5.04 13.20 -0.22
N GLY A 31 -6.19 13.85 0.00
CA GLY A 31 -6.39 14.86 1.04
C GLY A 31 -7.13 14.36 2.28
N GLU A 32 -7.27 15.23 3.28
CA GLU A 32 -7.83 14.95 4.62
C GLU A 32 -9.23 14.33 4.61
N HIS A 33 -10.00 14.52 3.54
CA HIS A 33 -11.37 14.02 3.42
C HIS A 33 -11.46 12.55 2.95
N GLN A 34 -10.37 11.88 2.58
CA GLN A 34 -10.43 10.48 2.11
C GLN A 34 -10.89 9.48 3.16
N ASN A 35 -10.66 9.79 4.44
CA ASN A 35 -11.11 8.96 5.56
C ASN A 35 -12.59 9.20 5.90
N SER A 36 -13.20 10.28 5.37
CA SER A 36 -14.64 10.57 5.52
C SER A 36 -15.50 10.02 4.37
N LEU A 37 -14.87 9.53 3.29
CA LEU A 37 -15.61 8.94 2.18
C LEU A 37 -16.20 7.60 2.60
N ASP A 38 -17.48 7.38 2.24
CA ASP A 38 -18.05 6.04 2.27
C ASP A 38 -17.42 5.15 1.17
N THR A 39 -17.80 3.88 1.17
CA THR A 39 -17.25 2.89 0.23
C THR A 39 -17.44 3.26 -1.24
N ASP A 40 -18.61 3.80 -1.60
CA ASP A 40 -18.94 4.11 -3.00
C ASP A 40 -18.24 5.38 -3.47
N GLN A 41 -18.22 6.41 -2.62
CA GLN A 41 -17.48 7.65 -2.86
C GLN A 41 -15.98 7.38 -3.02
N TYR A 42 -15.42 6.55 -2.15
CA TYR A 42 -14.01 6.15 -2.25
C TYR A 42 -13.74 5.40 -3.55
N ARG A 43 -14.60 4.44 -3.91
CA ARG A 43 -14.47 3.69 -5.17
C ARG A 43 -14.51 4.62 -6.38
N ALA A 44 -15.49 5.51 -6.46
CA ALA A 44 -15.62 6.47 -7.56
C ALA A 44 -14.40 7.40 -7.66
N ALA A 45 -13.90 7.86 -6.51
CA ALA A 45 -12.70 8.70 -6.45
C ALA A 45 -11.45 7.98 -6.99
N LYS A 46 -11.23 6.71 -6.59
CA LYS A 46 -10.03 5.94 -6.95
C LYS A 46 -10.08 5.30 -8.34
N LEU A 47 -11.26 5.17 -8.95
CA LEU A 47 -11.39 4.71 -10.34
C LEU A 47 -10.89 5.74 -11.37
N SER A 48 -10.81 7.01 -10.99
CA SER A 48 -10.38 8.10 -11.89
C SER A 48 -8.86 8.24 -11.90
N ALA A 49 -8.20 7.72 -12.94
CA ALA A 49 -6.74 7.78 -13.07
C ALA A 49 -6.26 7.96 -14.51
N ARG A 50 -5.14 8.68 -14.67
CA ARG A 50 -4.38 8.76 -15.91
C ARG A 50 -3.47 7.55 -16.01
N HIS A 51 -3.64 6.76 -17.07
CA HIS A 51 -2.84 5.57 -17.33
C HIS A 51 -1.87 5.79 -18.47
N LEU A 52 -0.68 5.19 -18.39
CA LEU A 52 0.11 4.95 -19.58
C LEU A 52 -0.56 3.88 -20.44
N SER A 53 -0.36 3.95 -21.76
CA SER A 53 -0.76 2.84 -22.62
C SER A 53 0.01 1.57 -22.23
N PRO A 54 -0.58 0.37 -22.36
CA PRO A 54 0.08 -0.88 -21.98
C PRO A 54 1.46 -1.07 -22.63
N LEU A 55 1.62 -0.60 -23.87
CA LEU A 55 2.90 -0.64 -24.56
C LEU A 55 3.96 0.23 -23.86
N LYS A 56 3.61 1.46 -23.48
CA LYS A 56 4.52 2.37 -22.79
C LYS A 56 4.83 1.88 -21.36
N ALA A 57 3.82 1.43 -20.63
CA ALA A 57 3.97 0.88 -19.28
C ALA A 57 4.96 -0.30 -19.28
N ARG A 58 4.79 -1.28 -20.19
CA ARG A 58 5.71 -2.42 -20.31
C ARG A 58 7.15 -2.01 -20.60
N LYS A 59 7.35 -1.04 -21.50
CA LYS A 59 8.70 -0.53 -21.83
C LYS A 59 9.37 0.08 -20.60
N LEU A 60 8.65 0.88 -19.82
CA LEU A 60 9.19 1.49 -18.59
C LEU A 60 9.48 0.44 -17.52
N ILE A 61 8.54 -0.47 -17.26
CA ILE A 61 8.73 -1.55 -16.28
C ILE A 61 9.96 -2.38 -16.62
N ASN A 62 10.14 -2.75 -17.90
CA ASN A 62 11.31 -3.51 -18.33
C ASN A 62 12.62 -2.72 -18.15
N ALA A 63 12.62 -1.42 -18.47
CA ALA A 63 13.80 -0.58 -18.30
C ALA A 63 14.20 -0.48 -16.81
N THR A 64 13.24 -0.19 -15.94
CA THR A 64 13.50 -0.10 -14.49
C THR A 64 13.90 -1.45 -13.90
N ALA A 65 13.28 -2.56 -14.32
CA ALA A 65 13.69 -3.89 -13.87
C ALA A 65 15.13 -4.23 -14.27
N LEU A 66 15.55 -3.83 -15.47
CA LEU A 66 16.92 -3.99 -15.93
C LEU A 66 17.91 -3.17 -15.08
N GLU A 67 17.57 -1.92 -14.78
CA GLU A 67 18.39 -1.07 -13.91
C GLU A 67 18.50 -1.63 -12.48
N ALA A 68 17.37 -2.04 -11.91
CA ALA A 68 17.34 -2.69 -10.60
C ALA A 68 18.20 -3.95 -10.58
N SER A 69 18.13 -4.79 -11.63
CA SER A 69 18.94 -6.00 -11.74
C SER A 69 20.43 -5.71 -11.82
N LYS A 70 20.82 -4.67 -12.58
CA LYS A 70 22.21 -4.22 -12.65
C LYS A 70 22.71 -3.73 -11.29
N LYS A 71 21.90 -2.93 -10.59
CA LYS A 71 22.25 -2.40 -9.26
C LYS A 71 22.33 -3.53 -8.23
N LEU A 72 21.42 -4.49 -8.26
CA LEU A 72 21.45 -5.66 -7.38
C LEU A 72 22.71 -6.50 -7.58
N SER A 73 23.16 -6.65 -8.83
CA SER A 73 24.40 -7.36 -9.16
C SER A 73 25.65 -6.61 -8.67
N SER A 74 25.69 -5.28 -8.82
CA SER A 74 26.87 -4.48 -8.47
C SER A 74 26.94 -4.07 -7.00
N ASP A 75 25.79 -3.92 -6.35
CA ASP A 75 25.67 -3.40 -4.99
C ASP A 75 24.39 -3.97 -4.33
N PRO A 76 24.39 -5.28 -3.97
CA PRO A 76 23.22 -5.91 -3.39
C PRO A 76 22.84 -5.33 -2.02
N GLN A 77 23.81 -4.75 -1.28
CA GLN A 77 23.58 -4.16 0.03
C GLN A 77 22.82 -2.83 -0.04
N SER A 78 22.69 -2.22 -1.22
CA SER A 78 21.85 -1.03 -1.38
C SER A 78 20.36 -1.30 -1.27
N PHE A 79 19.93 -2.57 -1.37
CA PHE A 79 18.53 -2.96 -1.20
C PHE A 79 18.32 -3.37 0.24
N THR A 80 17.65 -2.51 1.01
CA THR A 80 17.35 -2.78 2.41
C THR A 80 15.85 -2.85 2.62
N TYR A 81 15.45 -3.43 3.75
CA TYR A 81 14.10 -3.34 4.28
C TYR A 81 14.12 -2.34 5.44
N ILE A 82 12.96 -1.81 5.82
CA ILE A 82 12.84 -1.10 7.10
C ILE A 82 13.44 -1.92 8.23
N SER A 83 14.09 -1.21 9.14
CA SER A 83 14.62 -1.81 10.36
C SER A 83 13.51 -2.54 11.12
N GLU A 84 13.87 -3.72 11.58
CA GLU A 84 13.15 -4.65 12.46
C GLU A 84 11.75 -4.22 12.92
N ILE A 85 10.72 -4.92 12.42
CA ILE A 85 9.36 -4.83 12.97
C ILE A 85 9.34 -5.68 14.24
N THR A 86 9.42 -5.01 15.39
CA THR A 86 9.49 -5.64 16.71
C THR A 86 8.11 -5.81 17.32
N ALA A 87 7.96 -6.85 18.14
CA ALA A 87 6.75 -7.08 18.92
C ALA A 87 6.65 -6.08 20.09
N PRO A 88 5.45 -5.79 20.62
CA PRO A 88 4.15 -6.38 20.26
C PRO A 88 3.62 -5.89 18.92
N TYR A 89 3.05 -6.80 18.13
CA TYR A 89 2.41 -6.48 16.87
C TYR A 89 0.97 -6.04 17.12
N ASN A 90 0.59 -4.90 16.54
CA ASN A 90 -0.76 -4.35 16.64
C ASN A 90 -1.33 -4.20 15.23
N ARG A 91 -2.56 -4.65 15.02
CA ARG A 91 -3.28 -4.46 13.77
C ARG A 91 -4.52 -3.62 14.06
N VAL A 92 -4.61 -2.51 13.33
CA VAL A 92 -5.72 -1.56 13.38
C VAL A 92 -6.29 -1.48 11.97
N ILE A 93 -7.58 -1.73 11.83
CA ILE A 93 -8.26 -1.71 10.54
C ILE A 93 -9.45 -0.76 10.63
N ASP A 94 -9.40 0.33 9.86
CA ASP A 94 -10.49 1.29 9.74
C ASP A 94 -11.40 0.91 8.57
N PHE A 95 -12.63 0.49 8.89
CA PHE A 95 -13.66 0.18 7.91
C PHE A 95 -14.49 1.42 7.59
N ARG A 96 -14.62 1.71 6.29
CA ARG A 96 -15.53 2.74 5.79
C ARG A 96 -16.98 2.32 5.99
N LYS A 97 -17.87 3.30 6.12
CA LYS A 97 -19.30 3.07 6.01
C LYS A 97 -19.60 2.38 4.67
N ASN A 98 -20.48 1.38 4.71
CA ASN A 98 -20.94 0.66 3.53
C ASN A 98 -22.43 0.40 3.62
N ASP A 99 -23.22 1.05 2.76
CA ASP A 99 -24.68 1.04 2.79
C ASP A 99 -25.24 1.34 4.19
N PHE A 100 -25.90 0.35 4.80
CA PHE A 100 -26.49 0.39 6.14
C PHE A 100 -25.50 0.03 7.26
N THR A 101 -24.28 -0.38 6.92
CA THR A 101 -23.22 -0.70 7.89
C THR A 101 -22.43 0.56 8.23
N PRO A 102 -22.44 1.03 9.48
CA PRO A 102 -21.64 2.17 9.91
C PRO A 102 -20.14 1.92 9.75
N ALA A 103 -19.36 2.99 9.69
CA ALA A 103 -17.91 2.89 9.81
C ALA A 103 -17.53 2.36 11.21
N TYR A 104 -16.47 1.55 11.29
CA TYR A 104 -15.96 1.03 12.56
C TYR A 104 -14.47 0.73 12.46
N THR A 105 -13.80 0.65 13.62
CA THR A 105 -12.39 0.28 13.69
C THR A 105 -12.25 -1.06 14.41
N ALA A 106 -11.61 -2.03 13.78
CA ALA A 106 -11.21 -3.29 14.41
C ALA A 106 -9.77 -3.16 14.95
N ARG A 107 -9.52 -3.70 16.15
CA ARG A 107 -8.19 -3.70 16.79
C ARG A 107 -7.89 -5.07 17.37
N ASP A 108 -6.69 -5.58 17.12
CA ASP A 108 -6.15 -6.78 17.74
C ASP A 108 -4.62 -6.71 17.82
N SER A 109 -4.03 -7.59 18.62
CA SER A 109 -2.59 -7.63 18.86
C SER A 109 -2.07 -9.05 19.04
N ASN A 110 -0.77 -9.21 18.83
CA ASN A 110 -0.04 -10.43 19.14
C ASN A 110 1.36 -10.09 19.68
N GLU A 111 1.70 -10.66 20.84
CA GLU A 111 2.92 -10.35 21.58
C GLU A 111 4.20 -10.93 20.96
N SER A 112 4.10 -11.86 20.00
CA SER A 112 5.29 -12.59 19.53
C SER A 112 5.29 -12.97 18.05
N SER A 113 4.14 -12.94 17.37
CA SER A 113 4.03 -13.43 15.99
C SER A 113 3.17 -12.51 15.13
N PHE A 114 3.83 -11.78 14.23
CA PHE A 114 3.18 -10.98 13.19
C PHE A 114 2.33 -11.86 12.26
N ILE A 115 2.86 -13.04 11.89
CA ILE A 115 2.17 -13.96 10.98
C ILE A 115 0.87 -14.45 11.61
N ASP A 116 0.89 -14.81 12.90
CA ASP A 116 -0.32 -15.24 13.59
C ASP A 116 -1.34 -14.10 13.68
N LEU A 117 -0.91 -12.87 14.00
CA LEU A 117 -1.79 -11.70 13.98
C LEU A 117 -2.47 -11.52 12.61
N MET A 118 -1.72 -11.61 11.52
CA MET A 118 -2.26 -11.43 10.17
C MET A 118 -3.24 -12.53 9.76
N ASN A 119 -3.11 -13.74 10.31
CA ASN A 119 -3.99 -14.87 10.03
C ASN A 119 -5.22 -14.97 10.97
N GLN A 120 -5.30 -14.14 12.02
CA GLN A 120 -6.46 -14.09 12.90
C GLN A 120 -7.69 -13.53 12.18
N VAL A 121 -8.87 -14.06 12.52
CA VAL A 121 -10.16 -13.53 12.08
C VAL A 121 -10.30 -12.09 12.55
N ILE A 122 -10.61 -11.19 11.62
CA ILE A 122 -10.81 -9.78 11.94
C ILE A 122 -12.02 -9.66 12.88
N PRO A 123 -11.85 -9.05 14.07
CA PRO A 123 -12.97 -8.82 14.97
C PRO A 123 -13.99 -7.90 14.29
N LYS A 124 -15.26 -8.26 14.41
CA LYS A 124 -16.35 -7.40 13.92
C LYS A 124 -16.47 -6.17 14.83
N ALA A 125 -17.14 -5.13 14.34
CA ALA A 125 -17.54 -4.00 15.18
C ALA A 125 -18.15 -4.54 16.47
N ASP A 126 -17.61 -4.13 17.62
CA ASP A 126 -18.29 -4.31 18.89
C ASP A 126 -19.63 -3.57 18.75
N ASN A 127 -20.72 -4.33 18.78
CA ASN A 127 -22.04 -3.74 18.93
C ASN A 127 -22.10 -3.23 20.37
N GLU A 128 -21.67 -1.99 20.60
CA GLU A 128 -22.06 -1.25 21.81
C GLU A 128 -23.59 -1.10 21.88
#